data_AF-A0A2D9J4K1-F1
#
_entry.id   AF-A0A2D9J4K1-F1
#
_cell.length_a   1.000
_cell.length_b   1.000
_cell.length_c   1.000
_cell.angle_alpha   90.00
_cell.angle_beta   90.00
_cell.angle_gamma   90.00
#
_symmetry.space_group_name_H-M   'P 1'
#
loop_
_entity.id
_entity.type
_entity.pdbx_description
1 polymer ?
#
loop_
_entity_poly.entity_id
_entity_poly.type
_entity_poly.pdbx_seq_one_letter_code
_entity_poly.pdbx_strand_id
1 'polypeptide(L)'
;MNSKKSQQHLLKQTSQRIKRLRKNKQLSQKSVTARCEMDFGSYTNIENGKRNINLFTLQKILIALNISFKEFFNFKGFFFLKPS
;
A
#
# COMPACT_ATOMS: atom_id res chain seq x y z
N MET A 1 -5.75 21.15 11.59
CA MET A 1 -5.40 20.33 10.41
C MET A 1 -6.68 19.94 9.67
N ASN A 2 -6.81 20.23 8.37
CA ASN A 2 -8.01 19.87 7.61
C ASN A 2 -8.03 18.35 7.36
N SER A 3 -9.01 17.64 7.92
CA SER A 3 -9.07 16.16 7.99
C SER A 3 -9.00 15.46 6.64
N LYS A 4 -9.52 16.09 5.57
CA LYS A 4 -9.41 15.57 4.19
C LYS A 4 -7.97 15.56 3.68
N LYS A 5 -7.18 16.59 4.01
CA LYS A 5 -5.79 16.71 3.54
C LYS A 5 -4.89 15.66 4.20
N SER A 6 -5.07 15.38 5.49
CA SER A 6 -4.32 14.34 6.19
C SER A 6 -4.68 12.94 5.68
N GLN A 7 -5.97 12.65 5.46
CA GLN A 7 -6.42 11.39 4.86
C GLN A 7 -5.82 11.17 3.48
N GLN A 8 -5.82 12.20 2.62
CA GLN A 8 -5.23 12.10 1.29
C GLN A 8 -3.71 11.91 1.32
N HIS A 9 -3.03 12.53 2.30
CA HIS A 9 -1.60 12.33 2.51
C HIS A 9 -1.29 10.88 2.92
N LEU A 10 -2.02 10.34 3.90
CA LEU A 10 -1.88 8.96 4.36
C LEU A 10 -2.12 7.96 3.21
N LEU A 11 -3.18 8.18 2.42
CA LEU A 11 -3.50 7.35 1.26
C LEU A 11 -2.34 7.35 0.26
N LYS A 12 -1.80 8.53 -0.07
CA LYS A 12 -0.67 8.66 -1.00
C LYS A 12 0.57 7.94 -0.50
N GLN A 13 0.94 8.10 0.77
CA GLN A 13 2.11 7.43 1.37
C GLN A 13 1.95 5.91 1.36
N THR A 14 0.78 5.41 1.76
CA THR A 14 0.46 3.97 1.78
C THR A 14 0.56 3.37 0.38
N SER A 15 -0.02 4.05 -0.61
CA SER A 15 -0.03 3.61 -2.02
C SER A 15 1.39 3.59 -2.60
N GLN A 16 2.20 4.61 -2.31
CA GLN A 16 3.61 4.67 -2.71
C GLN A 16 4.45 3.59 -2.03
N ARG A 17 4.15 3.20 -0.79
CA ARG A 17 4.82 2.10 -0.10
C ARG A 17 4.57 0.78 -0.84
N ILE A 18 3.33 0.47 -1.20
CA ILE A 18 2.98 -0.72 -2.00
C ILE A 18 3.77 -0.73 -3.32
N LYS A 19 3.77 0.40 -4.05
CA LYS A 19 4.52 0.57 -5.32
C LYS A 19 6.01 0.27 -5.17
N ARG A 20 6.64 0.85 -4.14
CA ARG A 20 8.07 0.66 -3.88
C ARG A 20 8.40 -0.79 -3.57
N LEU A 21 7.63 -1.41 -2.68
CA LEU A 21 7.83 -2.82 -2.31
C LEU A 21 7.67 -3.76 -3.51
N ARG A 22 6.64 -3.53 -4.35
CA ARG A 22 6.45 -4.26 -5.60
C ARG A 22 7.67 -4.12 -6.53
N LYS A 23 8.14 -2.90 -6.74
CA LYS A 23 9.30 -2.63 -7.60
C LYS A 23 10.60 -3.24 -7.05
N ASN A 24 10.81 -3.22 -5.73
CA ASN A 24 11.97 -3.84 -5.09
C ASN A 24 12.00 -5.37 -5.31
N LYS A 25 10.82 -5.99 -5.40
CA LYS A 25 10.67 -7.41 -5.77
C LYS A 25 10.70 -7.65 -7.29
N GLN A 26 10.92 -6.61 -8.09
CA GLN A 26 10.94 -6.65 -9.57
C GLN A 26 9.63 -7.19 -10.19
N LEU A 27 8.51 -7.00 -9.50
CA LEU A 27 7.20 -7.50 -9.94
C LEU A 27 6.48 -6.45 -10.79
N SER A 28 5.80 -6.88 -11.85
CA SER A 28 4.85 -6.04 -12.59
C SER A 28 3.51 -5.96 -11.85
N GLN A 29 2.67 -4.97 -12.14
CA GLN A 29 1.32 -4.91 -11.58
C GLN A 29 0.51 -6.16 -11.94
N LYS A 30 0.60 -6.60 -13.20
CA LYS A 30 -0.04 -7.84 -13.70
C LYS A 30 0.39 -9.08 -12.89
N SER A 31 1.68 -9.15 -12.54
CA SER A 31 2.18 -10.29 -11.75
C SER A 31 1.62 -10.31 -10.32
N VAL A 32 1.41 -9.14 -9.70
CA VAL A 32 0.83 -9.08 -8.35
C VAL A 32 -0.67 -9.38 -8.39
N THR A 33 -1.39 -8.82 -9.36
CA THR A 33 -2.85 -9.04 -9.51
C THR A 33 -3.19 -10.51 -9.74
N ALA A 34 -2.36 -11.22 -10.51
CA ALA A 34 -2.49 -12.66 -10.71
C ALA A 34 -2.28 -13.46 -9.41
N ARG A 35 -1.37 -13.01 -8.53
CA ARG A 35 -1.06 -13.68 -7.26
C ARG A 35 -2.07 -13.41 -6.15
N CYS A 36 -2.75 -12.26 -6.15
CA CYS A 36 -3.73 -11.90 -5.13
C CYS A 36 -5.18 -12.00 -5.59
N GLU A 37 -5.43 -12.58 -6.78
CA GLU A 37 -6.75 -12.76 -7.38
C GLU A 37 -7.54 -11.44 -7.39
N MET A 38 -6.89 -10.37 -7.83
CA MET A 38 -7.45 -9.02 -7.82
C MET A 38 -7.56 -8.49 -9.23
N ASP A 39 -8.64 -7.77 -9.52
CA ASP A 39 -8.78 -7.00 -10.76
C ASP A 39 -7.64 -5.99 -10.92
N PHE A 40 -7.11 -5.90 -12.15
CA PHE A 40 -5.99 -5.04 -12.49
C PHE A 40 -6.29 -3.55 -12.24
N GLY A 41 -7.51 -3.10 -12.50
CA GLY A 41 -7.96 -1.74 -12.28
C GLY A 41 -7.96 -1.36 -10.80
N SER A 42 -8.46 -2.24 -9.94
CA SER A 42 -8.49 -2.08 -8.48
C SER A 42 -7.08 -1.97 -7.92
N TYR A 43 -6.18 -2.87 -8.32
CA TYR A 43 -4.78 -2.79 -7.89
C TYR A 43 -4.12 -1.50 -8.37
N THR A 44 -4.36 -1.10 -9.62
CA THR A 44 -3.82 0.14 -10.20
C THR A 44 -4.34 1.38 -9.48
N ASN A 45 -5.63 1.40 -9.11
CA ASN A 45 -6.24 2.50 -8.35
C ASN A 45 -5.70 2.58 -6.93
N ILE A 46 -5.46 1.44 -6.28
CA ILE A 46 -4.79 1.36 -4.98
C ILE A 46 -3.36 1.90 -5.11
N GLU A 47 -2.55 1.41 -6.04
CA GLU A 47 -1.14 1.79 -6.14
C GLU A 47 -0.95 3.28 -6.52
N ASN A 48 -1.95 3.88 -7.18
CA ASN A 48 -1.96 5.29 -7.52
C ASN A 48 -2.65 6.18 -6.47
N GLY A 49 -3.13 5.63 -5.36
CA GLY A 49 -3.81 6.39 -4.30
C GLY A 49 -5.15 6.99 -4.70
N LYS A 50 -5.82 6.39 -5.70
CA LYS A 50 -7.18 6.75 -6.13
C LYS A 50 -8.26 6.04 -5.31
N ARG A 51 -7.91 4.93 -4.65
CA ARG A 51 -8.82 4.12 -3.82
C ARG A 51 -8.19 3.82 -2.48
N ASN A 52 -8.93 4.08 -1.39
CA ASN A 52 -8.53 3.64 -0.06
C ASN A 52 -8.56 2.11 0.04
N ILE A 53 -7.57 1.52 0.70
CA ILE A 53 -7.43 0.08 0.87
C ILE A 53 -7.94 -0.33 2.25
N ASN A 54 -8.71 -1.42 2.31
CA ASN A 54 -9.08 -2.03 3.59
C ASN A 54 -8.00 -3.05 4.02
N LEU A 55 -8.09 -3.51 5.28
CA LEU A 55 -7.05 -4.38 5.86
C LEU A 55 -6.93 -5.74 5.16
N PHE A 56 -8.05 -6.37 4.77
CA PHE A 56 -8.04 -7.66 4.09
C PHE A 56 -7.44 -7.57 2.68
N THR A 57 -7.77 -6.50 1.95
CA THR A 57 -7.17 -6.21 0.63
C THR A 57 -5.67 -5.96 0.78
N LEU A 58 -5.25 -5.22 1.81
CA LEU A 58 -3.83 -5.01 2.10
C LEU A 58 -3.13 -6.35 2.39
N GLN A 59 -3.71 -7.19 3.24
CA GLN A 59 -3.17 -8.52 3.54
C GLN A 59 -2.95 -9.36 2.26
N LYS A 60 -3.94 -9.42 1.36
CA LYS A 60 -3.81 -10.13 0.08
C LYS A 60 -2.63 -9.61 -0.76
N ILE A 61 -2.47 -8.29 -0.83
CA ILE A 61 -1.34 -7.68 -1.56
C ILE A 61 -0.01 -8.02 -0.89
N LEU A 62 0.06 -7.95 0.45
CA LEU A 62 1.30 -8.25 1.18
C LEU A 62 1.72 -9.72 1.03
N ILE A 63 0.76 -10.65 1.05
CA ILE A 63 1.00 -12.07 0.75
C ILE A 63 1.56 -12.23 -0.67
N ALA A 64 0.95 -11.60 -1.68
CA ALA A 64 1.43 -11.67 -3.07
C ALA A 64 2.83 -11.05 -3.27
N LEU A 65 3.21 -10.09 -2.43
CA LEU A 65 4.54 -9.48 -2.38
C LEU A 65 5.55 -10.26 -1.51
N ASN A 66 5.09 -11.28 -0.76
CA ASN A 66 5.84 -12.01 0.25
C ASN A 66 6.48 -11.06 1.30
N ILE A 67 5.63 -10.27 1.96
CA ILE A 67 6.00 -9.24 2.93
C ILE A 67 5.07 -9.33 4.15
N SER A 68 5.63 -9.12 5.35
CA SER A 68 4.83 -9.04 6.58
C SER A 68 4.25 -7.64 6.81
N PHE A 69 3.18 -7.52 7.60
CA PHE A 69 2.69 -6.20 8.04
C PHE A 69 3.77 -5.39 8.78
N LYS A 70 4.59 -6.06 9.61
CA LYS A 70 5.72 -5.42 10.31
C LYS A 70 6.66 -4.74 9.32
N GLU A 71 7.08 -5.45 8.28
CA GLU A 71 7.95 -4.91 7.25
C GLU A 71 7.23 -3.82 6.43
N PHE A 72 5.95 -4.00 6.11
CA PHE A 72 5.17 -2.99 5.39
C PHE A 72 5.16 -1.65 6.10
N PHE A 73 4.91 -1.64 7.42
CA PHE A 73 4.87 -0.45 8.27
C PHE A 73 6.25 0.02 8.76
N ASN A 74 7.31 -0.77 8.55
CA ASN A 74 8.68 -0.37 8.87
C ASN A 74 9.27 0.57 7.81
N PHE A 75 8.88 1.84 7.83
CA PHE A 75 9.46 2.89 6.99
C PHE A 75 9.45 4.26 7.67
N LYS A 76 10.45 5.10 7.36
CA LYS A 76 10.48 6.49 7.79
C LYS A 76 9.29 7.24 7.19
N GLY A 77 8.39 7.75 8.04
CA GLY A 77 7.21 8.52 7.64
C GLY A 77 5.88 8.05 8.23
N PHE A 78 5.82 6.90 8.91
CA PHE A 78 4.60 6.45 9.59
C PHE A 78 4.45 7.01 11.02
N PHE A 79 5.52 7.53 11.62
CA PHE A 79 5.49 8.13 12.96
C PHE A 79 4.91 9.56 12.92
N PHE A 80 3.59 9.67 13.03
CA PHE A 80 2.91 10.91 13.44
C PHE A 80 2.49 10.92 14.91
N LEU A 81 2.81 9.87 15.68
CA LEU A 81 2.73 9.93 17.12
C LEU A 81 4.13 10.26 17.62
N LYS A 82 4.39 11.54 17.90
CA LYS A 82 5.42 11.86 18.88
C LYS A 82 5.10 11.01 20.11
N PRO A 83 6.01 10.15 20.61
CA PRO A 83 5.86 9.62 21.94
C PRO A 83 5.80 10.84 22.88
N SER A 84 4.74 10.89 23.67
CA SER A 84 4.60 11.76 24.84
C SER A 84 5.77 11.57 25.78
#